data_AF-A0A2S9FPJ5-F1
#
_entry.id   AF-A0A2S9FPJ5-F1
#
_cell.length_a   1.000
_cell.length_b   1.000
_cell.length_c   1.000
_cell.angle_alpha   90.00
_cell.angle_beta   90.00
_cell.angle_gamma   90.00
#
_symmetry.space_group_name_H-M   'P 1'
#
loop_
_entity.id
_entity.type
_entity.pdbx_description
1 polymer ?
#
loop_
_entity_poly.entity_id
_entity_poly.type
_entity_poly.pdbx_seq_one_letter_code
_entity_poly.pdbx_strand_id
1 'polypeptide(L)'
;FMRPLGGFVFGPLGDRIGRQKVLAIVILLMSAATLCIGLLPTYDTIGLAAPLLLLFFRCLQGFSAGGEYGGGAVYLAEFASDARRGLTITFMAWSGVLGFLLGSVTVTVLQALLS
;
A
#
# COMPACT_ATOMS: atom_id res chain seq x y z
N PHE A 1 -3.81 6.14 -10.71
CA PHE A 1 -4.62 7.38 -10.63
C PHE A 1 -5.41 7.55 -9.32
N MET A 2 -5.68 6.51 -8.52
CA MET A 2 -6.41 6.67 -7.24
C MET A 2 -5.57 7.25 -6.07
N ARG A 3 -4.24 7.16 -6.14
CA ARG A 3 -3.31 7.67 -5.10
C ARG A 3 -3.49 9.15 -4.73
N PRO A 4 -3.56 10.12 -5.66
CA PRO A 4 -3.80 11.52 -5.30
C PRO A 4 -5.15 11.73 -4.61
N LEU A 5 -6.18 10.98 -5.01
CA LEU A 5 -7.50 11.00 -4.37
C LEU A 5 -7.43 10.49 -2.93
N GLY A 6 -6.69 9.41 -2.70
CA GLY A 6 -6.40 8.89 -1.36
C GLY A 6 -5.71 9.91 -0.47
N GLY A 7 -4.64 10.55 -0.96
CA GLY A 7 -3.92 11.58 -0.21
C GLY A 7 -4.80 12.79 0.14
N PHE A 8 -5.67 13.21 -0.77
CA PHE A 8 -6.60 14.31 -0.54
C PHE A 8 -7.65 13.98 0.55
N VAL A 9 -8.14 12.74 0.60
CA VAL A 9 -9.11 12.31 1.61
C VAL A 9 -8.43 12.03 2.95
N PHE A 10 -7.34 11.26 2.97
CA PHE A 10 -6.68 10.82 4.19
C PHE A 10 -5.83 11.91 4.85
N GLY A 11 -5.42 12.96 4.14
CA GLY A 11 -4.69 14.09 4.71
C GLY A 11 -5.48 14.83 5.80
N PRO A 12 -6.60 15.48 5.46
CA PRO A 12 -7.46 16.17 6.44
C PRO A 12 -8.03 15.22 7.50
N LEU A 13 -8.27 13.96 7.12
CA LEU A 13 -8.73 12.93 8.05
C LEU A 13 -7.67 12.60 9.11
N GLY A 14 -6.39 12.56 8.70
CA GLY A 14 -5.25 12.35 9.59
C GLY A 14 -5.10 13.45 10.63
N ASP A 15 -5.31 14.70 10.22
CA ASP A 15 -5.23 15.85 11.12
C ASP A 15 -6.41 15.92 12.12
N ARG A 16 -7.59 15.37 11.77
CA ARG A 16 -8.79 15.38 12.65
C ARG A 16 -8.88 14.19 13.60
N ILE A 17 -8.56 12.98 13.15
CA ILE A 17 -8.81 11.73 13.89
C ILE A 17 -7.52 11.15 14.50
N GLY A 18 -6.37 11.72 14.11
CA GLY A 18 -5.04 11.31 14.54
C GLY A 18 -4.32 10.46 13.48
N ARG A 19 -3.07 10.85 13.16
CA ARG A 19 -2.27 10.25 12.07
C ARG A 19 -2.08 8.73 12.23
N GLN A 20 -1.84 8.26 13.45
CA GLN A 20 -1.66 6.82 13.73
C GLN A 20 -2.90 6.00 13.38
N LYS A 21 -4.11 6.50 13.69
CA LYS A 21 -5.36 5.78 13.41
C LYS A 21 -5.63 5.72 11.91
N VAL A 22 -5.36 6.81 11.19
CA VAL A 22 -5.54 6.84 9.74
C VAL A 22 -4.55 5.91 9.04
N LEU A 23 -3.30 5.84 9.51
CA LEU A 23 -2.32 4.88 8.98
C LEU A 23 -2.80 3.43 9.20
N ALA A 24 -3.34 3.11 10.38
CA ALA A 24 -3.89 1.79 10.65
C ALA A 24 -5.09 1.44 9.74
N ILE A 25 -6.01 2.38 9.52
CA ILE A 25 -7.16 2.20 8.61
C ILE A 25 -6.69 1.92 7.19
N VAL A 26 -5.70 2.67 6.72
CA VAL A 26 -5.12 2.51 5.38
C VAL A 26 -4.45 1.15 5.21
N ILE A 27 -3.68 0.71 6.19
CA ILE A 27 -3.04 -0.62 6.16
C ILE A 27 -4.11 -1.72 6.16
N LEU A 28 -5.11 -1.64 7.05
CA LEU A 28 -6.20 -2.61 7.11
C LEU A 28 -7.00 -2.67 5.81
N LEU A 29 -7.31 -1.52 5.21
CA LEU A 29 -8.02 -1.43 3.94
C LEU A 29 -7.21 -2.08 2.82
N MET A 30 -5.90 -1.85 2.79
CA MET A 30 -5.00 -2.45 1.80
C MET A 30 -4.87 -3.97 1.99
N SER A 31 -4.71 -4.45 3.23
CA SER A 31 -4.66 -5.88 3.56
C SER A 31 -5.97 -6.59 3.21
N ALA A 32 -7.13 -6.01 3.54
CA ALA A 32 -8.43 -6.57 3.21
C ALA A 32 -8.62 -6.68 1.68
N ALA A 33 -8.27 -5.63 0.94
CA ALA A 33 -8.31 -5.66 -0.52
C ALA A 33 -7.40 -6.75 -1.12
N THR A 34 -6.20 -6.93 -0.54
CA THR A 34 -5.23 -7.94 -0.98
C THR A 34 -5.75 -9.36 -0.72
N LEU A 35 -6.36 -9.58 0.43
CA LEU A 35 -7.00 -10.86 0.78
C LEU A 35 -8.16 -11.17 -0.18
N CYS A 36 -9.02 -10.19 -0.48
CA CYS A 36 -10.10 -10.35 -1.44
C CYS A 36 -9.59 -10.65 -2.86
N ILE A 37 -8.47 -10.06 -3.28
CA ILE A 37 -7.81 -10.39 -4.57
C ILE A 37 -7.31 -11.84 -4.57
N GLY A 38 -6.72 -12.31 -3.47
CA GLY A 38 -6.21 -13.68 -3.35
C GLY A 38 -7.32 -14.74 -3.30
N LEU A 39 -8.48 -14.40 -2.74
CA LEU A 39 -9.66 -15.26 -2.69
C LEU A 39 -10.49 -15.21 -3.98
N LEU A 40 -10.10 -14.38 -4.95
CA LEU A 40 -10.90 -14.16 -6.14
C LEU A 40 -10.87 -15.40 -7.04
N PRO A 41 -12.02 -15.98 -7.39
CA PRO A 41 -12.08 -17.11 -8.29
C PRO A 41 -11.49 -16.77 -9.68
N THR A 42 -10.86 -17.76 -10.32
CA THR A 42 -10.25 -17.61 -11.65
C THR A 42 -11.29 -17.30 -12.73
N TYR A 43 -10.82 -16.74 -13.86
CA TYR A 43 -11.66 -16.32 -14.99
C TYR A 43 -12.66 -17.41 -15.46
N ASP A 44 -12.28 -18.68 -15.34
CA ASP A 44 -13.12 -19.84 -15.69
C ASP A 44 -14.44 -19.92 -14.90
N THR A 45 -14.51 -19.32 -13.71
CA THR A 45 -15.69 -19.42 -12.83
C THR A 45 -16.62 -18.21 -12.88
N ILE A 46 -16.10 -17.00 -13.17
CA ILE A 46 -16.88 -15.74 -13.10
C ILE A 46 -16.78 -14.87 -14.37
N GLY A 47 -16.02 -15.30 -15.37
CA GLY A 47 -15.84 -14.58 -16.64
C GLY A 47 -15.40 -13.13 -16.44
N LEU A 48 -16.06 -12.20 -17.14
CA LEU A 48 -15.79 -10.75 -17.12
C LEU A 48 -15.92 -10.09 -15.73
N ALA A 49 -16.60 -10.71 -14.76
CA ALA A 49 -16.69 -10.19 -13.41
C ALA A 49 -15.36 -10.25 -12.65
N ALA A 50 -14.49 -11.23 -12.97
CA ALA A 50 -13.18 -11.36 -12.34
C ALA A 50 -12.27 -10.14 -12.58
N PRO A 51 -11.98 -9.70 -13.83
CA PRO A 51 -11.17 -8.51 -14.07
C PRO A 51 -11.81 -7.22 -13.55
N LEU A 52 -13.14 -7.11 -13.54
CA LEU A 52 -13.86 -5.96 -12.96
C LEU A 52 -13.66 -5.87 -11.45
N LEU A 53 -13.82 -6.98 -10.72
CA LEU A 53 -13.57 -7.01 -9.27
C LEU A 53 -12.10 -6.78 -8.95
N LEU A 54 -11.17 -7.37 -9.73
CA LEU A 54 -9.74 -7.10 -9.59
C LEU A 54 -9.43 -5.62 -9.78
N LEU A 55 -10.02 -4.97 -10.80
CA LEU A 55 -9.87 -3.53 -11.02
C LEU A 55 -10.40 -2.73 -9.84
N PHE A 56 -11.58 -3.09 -9.33
CA PHE A 56 -12.16 -2.44 -8.16
C PHE A 56 -11.25 -2.55 -6.92
N PHE A 57 -10.75 -3.74 -6.59
CA PHE A 57 -9.83 -3.92 -5.47
C PHE A 57 -8.49 -3.23 -5.70
N ARG A 58 -7.99 -3.17 -6.93
CA ARG A 58 -6.79 -2.39 -7.29
C ARG A 58 -6.99 -0.89 -7.13
N CYS A 59 -8.16 -0.38 -7.47
CA CYS A 59 -8.51 1.02 -7.22
C CYS A 59 -8.54 1.32 -5.72
N LEU A 60 -9.11 0.40 -4.93
CA LEU A 60 -9.20 0.53 -3.47
C LEU A 60 -7.82 0.42 -2.79
N GLN A 61 -6.94 -0.50 -3.21
CA GLN A 61 -5.53 -0.52 -2.79
C GLN A 61 -4.81 0.77 -3.18
N GLY A 62 -5.01 1.26 -4.40
CA GLY A 62 -4.39 2.48 -4.91
C GLY A 62 -4.86 3.73 -4.15
N PHE A 63 -6.11 3.75 -3.71
CA PHE A 63 -6.67 4.78 -2.84
C PHE A 63 -6.00 4.72 -1.46
N SER A 64 -5.89 3.52 -0.87
CA SER A 64 -5.18 3.31 0.40
C SER A 64 -3.74 3.81 0.36
N ALA A 65 -2.97 3.38 -0.64
CA ALA A 65 -1.55 3.73 -0.80
C ALA A 65 -1.32 5.26 -0.92
N GLY A 66 -2.34 6.02 -1.31
CA GLY A 66 -2.29 7.48 -1.37
C GLY A 66 -2.23 8.16 0.00
N GLY A 67 -2.87 7.58 1.01
CA GLY A 67 -2.84 8.07 2.40
C GLY A 67 -1.64 7.57 3.20
N GLU A 68 -1.14 6.37 2.87
CA GLU A 68 -0.08 5.69 3.60
C GLU A 68 1.26 6.44 3.56
N TYR A 69 1.71 6.81 2.35
CA TYR A 69 3.03 7.40 2.14
C TYR A 69 3.16 8.78 2.77
N GLY A 70 2.12 9.62 2.65
CA GLY A 70 2.10 10.96 3.24
C GLY A 70 1.85 10.92 4.75
N GLY A 71 0.84 10.17 5.20
CA GLY A 71 0.51 10.06 6.62
C GLY A 71 1.60 9.37 7.44
N GLY A 72 2.20 8.30 6.90
CA GLY A 72 3.26 7.55 7.53
C GLY A 72 4.56 8.34 7.65
N ALA A 73 4.95 9.09 6.61
CA ALA A 73 6.15 9.93 6.66
C ALA A 73 6.06 11.01 7.73
N VAL A 74 4.90 11.66 7.87
CA VAL A 74 4.71 12.67 8.93
C VAL A 74 4.59 12.02 10.31
N TYR A 75 3.91 10.89 10.44
CA TYR A 75 3.87 10.14 11.70
C TYR A 75 5.28 9.73 12.17
N LEU A 76 6.11 9.21 11.28
CA LEU A 76 7.52 8.90 11.55
C LEU A 76 8.33 10.15 11.88
N ALA A 77 8.04 11.28 11.24
CA ALA A 77 8.69 12.55 11.54
C ALA A 77 8.32 13.08 12.93
N GLU A 78 7.08 12.89 13.37
CA GLU A 78 6.58 13.28 14.70
C GLU A 78 7.17 12.42 15.82
N PHE A 79 7.49 11.14 15.53
CA PHE A 79 8.05 10.21 16.51
C PHE A 79 9.59 10.18 16.55
N ALA A 80 10.26 10.70 15.53
CA ALA A 80 11.72 10.67 15.43
C ALA A 80 12.39 11.82 16.20
N SER A 81 13.57 11.57 16.76
CA SER A 81 14.39 12.62 17.37
C SER A 81 14.93 13.59 16.31
N ASP A 82 15.00 14.89 16.62
CA ASP A 82 15.35 15.95 15.66
C ASP A 82 16.65 15.67 14.88
N ALA A 83 17.65 15.08 15.54
CA ALA A 83 18.93 14.74 14.93
C ALA A 83 18.87 13.55 13.95
N ARG A 84 17.84 12.71 13.99
CA ARG A 84 17.71 11.48 13.18
C ARG A 84 16.47 11.45 12.28
N ARG A 85 15.65 12.49 12.29
CA ARG A 85 14.41 12.58 11.51
C ARG A 85 14.60 12.25 10.02
N GLY A 86 15.68 12.74 9.42
CA GLY A 86 16.04 12.43 8.03
C GLY A 86 16.35 10.95 7.79
N LEU A 87 17.06 10.28 8.71
CA LEU A 87 17.36 8.85 8.62
C LEU A 87 16.09 8.01 8.76
N THR A 88 15.20 8.36 9.69
CA THR A 88 13.97 7.62 9.93
C THR A 88 12.98 7.71 8.76
N ILE A 89 12.83 8.89 8.15
CA ILE A 89 12.00 9.07 6.94
C ILE A 89 12.63 8.35 5.74
N THR A 90 13.95 8.44 5.59
CA THR A 90 14.66 7.77 4.48
C THR A 90 14.55 6.25 4.60
N PHE A 91 14.55 5.70 5.82
CA PHE A 91 14.34 4.27 6.05
C PHE A 91 13.00 3.77 5.50
N MET A 92 11.94 4.60 5.59
CA MET A 92 10.63 4.28 4.99
C MET A 92 10.75 4.15 3.45
N ALA A 93 11.43 5.08 2.79
CA ALA A 93 11.66 4.99 1.35
C ALA A 93 12.54 3.79 0.97
N TRP A 94 13.58 3.52 1.77
CA TRP A 94 14.51 2.41 1.58
C TRP A 94 13.79 1.06 1.69
N SER A 95 12.87 0.92 2.65
CA SER A 95 12.03 -0.27 2.81
C SER A 95 11.16 -0.56 1.58
N GLY A 96 10.63 0.48 0.93
CA GLY A 96 9.85 0.33 -0.30
C GLY A 96 10.69 -0.22 -1.46
N VAL A 97 11.89 0.32 -1.66
CA VAL A 97 12.82 -0.13 -2.70
C VAL A 97 13.28 -1.57 -2.46
N LEU A 98 13.63 -1.90 -1.22
CA LEU A 98 13.97 -3.28 -0.85
C LEU A 98 12.83 -4.25 -1.10
N GLY A 99 11.60 -3.88 -0.75
CA GLY A 99 10.42 -4.71 -1.02
C GLY A 99 10.23 -5.00 -2.51
N PHE A 100 10.39 -3.99 -3.36
CA PHE A 100 10.35 -4.17 -4.82
C PHE A 100 11.47 -5.07 -5.34
N LEU A 101 12.69 -4.89 -4.84
CA LEU A 101 13.84 -5.71 -5.23
C LEU A 101 13.62 -7.19 -4.86
N LEU A 102 13.24 -7.45 -3.60
CA LEU A 102 12.96 -8.82 -3.15
C LEU A 102 11.84 -9.46 -3.97
N GLY A 103 10.75 -8.74 -4.22
CA GLY A 103 9.65 -9.24 -5.06
C GLY A 103 10.11 -9.57 -6.47
N SER A 104 10.92 -8.70 -7.09
CA SER A 104 11.48 -8.96 -8.42
C SER A 104 12.39 -10.19 -8.42
N VAL A 105 13.26 -10.34 -7.42
CA VAL A 105 14.16 -11.50 -7.31
C VAL A 105 13.34 -12.78 -7.13
N THR A 106 12.31 -12.78 -6.29
CA THR A 106 11.44 -13.95 -6.11
C THR A 106 10.78 -14.38 -7.42
N VAL A 107 10.25 -13.44 -8.19
CA VAL A 107 9.64 -13.75 -9.51
C VAL A 107 10.69 -14.31 -10.46
N THR A 108 11.87 -13.70 -10.55
CA THR A 108 12.96 -14.19 -11.41
C THR A 108 13.40 -15.60 -11.04
N VAL A 109 13.53 -15.90 -9.75
CA VAL A 109 13.90 -17.25 -9.25
C VAL A 109 12.81 -18.26 -9.60
N LEU A 110 11.54 -17.95 -9.33
CA LEU A 110 10.43 -18.83 -9.69
C LEU A 110 10.39 -19.08 -11.19
N GLN A 111 10.58 -18.04 -12.00
CA GLN A 111 10.60 -18.16 -13.45
C GLN A 111 11.76 -19.04 -13.95
N ALA A 112 12.95 -18.91 -13.37
CA ALA A 112 14.12 -19.73 -13.74
C ALA A 112 14.02 -21.20 -13.31
N LEU A 113 13.23 -21.50 -12.26
CA LEU A 113 13.01 -22.87 -11.78
C LEU A 113 11.84 -23.57 -12.49
N LEU A 114 10.84 -22.82 -12.97
CA LEU A 114 9.65 -23.33 -13.65
C LEU A 114 9.77 -23.36 -15.19
N SER A 115 10.83 -22.73 -15.75
CA SER A 115 11.22 -22.81 -17.16
C SER A 115 12.13 -24.01 -17.43
#